data_AF-A0A1V5B5B0-F1
#
_entry.id   AF-A0A1V5B5B0-F1
#
_cell.length_a   1.000
_cell.length_b   1.000
_cell.length_c   1.000
_cell.angle_alpha   90.00
_cell.angle_beta   90.00
_cell.angle_gamma   90.00
#
_symmetry.space_group_name_H-M   'P 1'
#
loop_
_entity.id
_entity.type
_entity.pdbx_description
1 polymer ?
#
loop_
_entity_poly.entity_id
_entity_poly.type
_entity_poly.pdbx_seq_one_letter_code
_entity_poly.pdbx_strand_id
1 'polypeptide(L)'
;MGRSFESVRMGVKEVSARWLKASRALTKEDQIYGQMVALMAKMHSSEAFYALDDPLEAAVFSVLVEMRKELERMKENWTKEE
;
A
#
# COMPACT_ATOMS: atom_id res chain seq x y z
N MET A 1 9.05 -25.96 -19.27
CA MET A 1 9.44 -25.25 -18.03
C MET A 1 8.44 -24.14 -17.80
N GLY A 2 7.36 -24.44 -17.07
CA GLY A 2 6.32 -23.45 -16.76
C GLY A 2 6.93 -22.40 -15.86
N ARG A 3 7.12 -21.19 -16.39
CA ARG A 3 7.43 -20.02 -15.55
C ARG A 3 6.21 -19.86 -14.66
N SER A 4 6.37 -20.07 -13.35
CA SER A 4 5.35 -19.71 -12.39
C SER A 4 4.98 -18.26 -12.68
N PHE A 5 3.77 -18.01 -13.21
CA PHE A 5 3.28 -16.66 -13.35
C PHE A 5 3.08 -16.16 -11.94
N GLU A 6 4.03 -15.36 -11.48
CA GLU A 6 3.93 -14.73 -10.18
C GLU A 6 2.71 -13.83 -10.23
N SER A 7 1.65 -14.22 -9.52
CA SER A 7 0.41 -13.43 -9.51
C SER A 7 0.73 -12.00 -9.06
N VAL A 8 -0.01 -11.01 -9.57
CA VAL A 8 0.09 -9.61 -9.15
C VAL A 8 0.05 -9.50 -7.61
N ARG A 9 -0.75 -10.36 -6.97
CA ARG A 9 -0.79 -10.54 -5.51
C ARG A 9 0.54 -10.87 -4.87
N MET A 10 1.28 -11.82 -5.44
CA MET A 10 2.61 -12.16 -4.95
C MET A 10 3.58 -10.99 -5.17
N GLY A 11 3.58 -10.39 -6.35
CA GLY A 11 4.44 -9.23 -6.63
C GLY A 11 4.19 -8.06 -5.69
N VAL A 12 2.93 -7.76 -5.33
CA VAL A 12 2.58 -6.69 -4.39
C VAL A 12 3.06 -7.00 -2.97
N LYS A 13 3.00 -8.27 -2.56
CA LYS A 13 3.58 -8.73 -1.30
C LYS A 13 5.09 -8.48 -1.27
N GLU A 14 5.78 -8.72 -2.38
CA GLU A 14 7.22 -8.45 -2.50
C GLU A 14 7.52 -6.94 -2.50
N VAL A 15 6.74 -6.14 -3.21
CA VAL A 15 6.82 -4.66 -3.19
C VAL A 15 6.68 -4.14 -1.76
N SER A 16 5.64 -4.57 -1.04
CA SER A 16 5.42 -4.22 0.37
C SER A 16 6.61 -4.61 1.25
N ALA A 17 7.16 -5.82 1.09
CA ALA A 17 8.31 -6.27 1.85
C ALA A 17 9.58 -5.45 1.56
N ARG A 18 9.80 -5.05 0.29
CA ARG A 18 10.91 -4.17 -0.09
C ARG A 18 10.74 -2.77 0.51
N TRP A 19 9.53 -2.21 0.48
CA TRP A 19 9.25 -0.91 1.10
C TRP A 19 9.42 -0.93 2.62
N LEU A 20 9.04 -2.02 3.28
CA LEU A 20 9.27 -2.20 4.72
C LEU A 20 10.76 -2.30 5.08
N LYS A 21 11.59 -2.84 4.18
CA LYS A 21 13.06 -2.82 4.35
C LYS A 21 13.60 -1.41 4.11
N ALA A 22 13.12 -0.73 3.07
CA ALA A 22 13.54 0.63 2.72
C ALA A 22 13.17 1.64 3.82
N SER A 23 12.03 1.46 4.50
CA SER A 23 11.63 2.36 5.59
C SER A 23 12.65 2.38 6.73
N ARG A 24 13.39 1.29 6.97
CA ARG A 24 14.46 1.22 7.99
C ARG A 24 15.66 2.11 7.68
N ALA A 25 15.84 2.51 6.42
CA ALA A 25 16.89 3.43 6.00
C ALA A 25 16.48 4.91 6.18
N LEU A 26 15.20 5.18 6.49
CA LEU A 26 14.71 6.53 6.76
C LEU A 26 15.09 7.01 8.17
N THR A 27 14.89 8.30 8.42
CA THR A 27 14.99 8.89 9.77
C THR A 27 14.02 8.20 10.74
N LYS A 28 14.26 8.31 12.05
CA LYS A 28 13.36 7.71 13.05
C LYS A 28 11.94 8.28 12.98
N GLU A 29 11.81 9.56 12.62
CA GLU A 29 10.52 10.24 12.45
C GLU A 29 9.80 9.73 11.20
N ASP A 30 10.53 9.50 10.10
CA ASP A 30 9.95 9.05 8.82
C ASP A 30 9.71 7.54 8.75
N GLN A 31 10.37 6.76 9.61
CA GLN A 31 10.25 5.31 9.67
C GLN A 31 8.81 4.86 9.86
N ILE A 32 8.02 5.59 10.66
CA ILE A 32 6.62 5.24 10.89
C ILE A 32 5.80 5.41 9.60
N TYR A 33 5.99 6.51 8.87
CA TYR A 33 5.29 6.78 7.62
C TYR A 33 5.69 5.77 6.54
N GLY A 34 6.97 5.45 6.41
CA GLY A 34 7.45 4.42 5.48
C GLY A 34 6.86 3.03 5.78
N GLN A 35 6.70 2.68 7.07
CA GLN A 35 6.04 1.44 7.47
C GLN A 35 4.54 1.46 7.14
N MET A 36 3.85 2.57 7.38
CA MET A 36 2.42 2.72 7.04
C MET A 36 2.18 2.56 5.54
N VAL A 37 2.97 3.22 4.69
CA VAL A 37 2.87 3.07 3.22
C VAL A 37 3.09 1.62 2.79
N ALA A 38 4.08 0.93 3.37
CA ALA A 38 4.32 -0.49 3.10
C ALA A 38 3.14 -1.39 3.50
N LEU A 39 2.43 -1.04 4.59
CA LEU A 39 1.23 -1.77 5.02
C LEU A 39 0.02 -1.47 4.13
N MET A 40 -0.17 -0.21 3.70
CA MET A 40 -1.26 0.18 2.81
C MET A 40 -1.17 -0.50 1.44
N ALA A 41 0.04 -0.76 0.94
CA ALA A 41 0.28 -1.43 -0.33
C ALA A 41 -0.43 -2.79 -0.48
N LYS A 42 -0.71 -3.49 0.63
CA LYS A 42 -1.36 -4.81 0.63
C LYS A 42 -2.85 -4.78 1.04
N MET A 43 -3.43 -3.61 1.32
CA MET A 43 -4.80 -3.50 1.85
C MET A 43 -5.86 -3.87 0.80
N HIS A 44 -5.70 -3.40 -0.45
CA HIS A 44 -6.64 -3.68 -1.54
C HIS A 44 -6.18 -4.84 -2.43
N SER A 45 -5.46 -5.78 -1.81
CA SER A 45 -4.80 -6.91 -2.45
C SER A 45 -5.74 -8.00 -2.97
N SER A 46 -7.01 -7.72 -3.20
CA SER A 46 -7.97 -8.71 -3.68
C SER A 46 -8.85 -8.17 -4.80
N GLU A 47 -9.14 -6.87 -4.79
CA GLU A 47 -10.01 -6.20 -5.77
C GLU A 47 -9.19 -5.58 -6.91
N ALA A 48 -8.07 -4.91 -6.60
CA ALA A 48 -7.25 -4.22 -7.60
C ALA A 48 -6.46 -5.18 -8.51
N PHE A 49 -6.21 -6.42 -8.06
CA PHE A 49 -5.31 -7.37 -8.73
C PHE A 49 -5.88 -8.08 -9.95
N TYR A 50 -7.19 -7.96 -10.20
CA TYR A 50 -7.81 -8.50 -11.41
C TYR A 50 -7.80 -7.50 -12.57
N ALA A 51 -7.61 -6.21 -12.26
CA ALA A 51 -7.67 -5.12 -13.24
C ALA A 51 -6.28 -4.54 -13.58
N LEU A 52 -5.26 -4.87 -12.79
CA LEU A 52 -3.89 -4.34 -12.94
C LEU A 52 -2.93 -5.51 -13.10
N ASP A 53 -2.12 -5.48 -14.16
CA ASP A 53 -1.15 -6.54 -14.48
C ASP A 53 0.25 -6.27 -13.88
N ASP A 54 0.53 -5.01 -13.48
CA ASP A 54 1.79 -4.63 -12.85
C ASP A 54 1.68 -4.60 -11.31
N PRO A 55 2.55 -5.33 -10.58
CA PRO A 55 2.51 -5.35 -9.12
C PRO A 55 2.82 -4.01 -8.44
N LEU A 56 3.64 -3.15 -9.05
CA LEU A 56 3.94 -1.84 -8.48
C LEU A 56 2.74 -0.90 -8.67
N GLU A 57 2.10 -0.91 -9.84
CA GLU A 57 0.87 -0.18 -10.13
C GLU A 57 -0.23 -0.55 -9.13
N ALA A 58 -0.45 -1.84 -8.90
CA ALA A 58 -1.44 -2.30 -7.94
C ALA A 58 -1.12 -1.92 -6.49
N ALA A 59 0.16 -1.95 -6.10
CA ALA A 59 0.60 -1.50 -4.79
C ALA A 59 0.36 0.00 -4.58
N VAL A 60 0.72 0.82 -5.57
CA VAL A 60 0.52 2.28 -5.54
C VAL A 60 -0.96 2.62 -5.51
N PHE A 61 -1.76 1.96 -6.34
CA PHE A 61 -3.21 2.15 -6.35
C PHE A 61 -3.82 1.86 -4.97
N SER A 62 -3.43 0.76 -4.33
CA SER A 62 -3.86 0.42 -2.96
C SER A 62 -3.49 1.51 -1.95
N VAL A 63 -2.27 2.08 -2.03
CA VAL A 63 -1.86 3.20 -1.17
C VAL A 63 -2.73 4.43 -1.39
N LEU A 64 -2.96 4.82 -2.65
CA LEU A 64 -3.77 6.01 -2.97
C LEU A 64 -5.20 5.91 -2.46
N VAL A 65 -5.81 4.72 -2.54
CA VAL A 65 -7.15 4.47 -2.00
C VAL A 65 -7.18 4.61 -0.48
N GLU A 66 -6.21 4.03 0.24
CA GLU A 66 -6.17 4.15 1.69
C GLU A 66 -5.86 5.59 2.15
N MET A 67 -4.94 6.29 1.48
CA MET A 67 -4.70 7.71 1.75
C MET A 67 -5.97 8.54 1.56
N ARG A 68 -6.76 8.26 0.52
CA ARG A 68 -8.02 8.95 0.29
C ARG A 68 -9.04 8.69 1.41
N LYS A 69 -9.16 7.45 1.86
CA LYS A 69 -10.04 7.07 2.99
C LYS A 69 -9.61 7.72 4.30
N GLU A 70 -8.31 7.84 4.56
CA GLU A 70 -7.80 8.54 5.74
C GLU A 70 -8.17 10.02 5.73
N LEU A 71 -8.01 10.71 4.58
CA LEU A 71 -8.41 12.11 4.44
C LEU A 71 -9.92 12.31 4.68
N GLU A 72 -10.75 11.40 4.21
CA GLU A 72 -12.21 11.45 4.41
C GLU A 72 -12.58 11.22 5.88
N ARG A 73 -11.95 10.25 6.55
CA ARG A 73 -12.13 10.02 7.99
C ARG A 73 -11.70 11.20 8.84
N MET A 74 -10.58 11.85 8.50
CA MET A 74 -10.11 13.05 9.18
C MET A 74 -11.12 14.19 9.03
N LYS A 75 -11.69 14.35 7.84
CA LYS A 75 -12.74 15.34 7.58
C LYS A 75 -14.02 15.07 8.39
N GLU A 76 -14.47 13.81 8.44
CA GLU A 76 -15.65 13.41 9.22
C GLU A 76 -15.47 13.64 10.72
N ASN A 77 -14.28 13.33 11.26
CA ASN A 77 -13.98 13.53 12.67
C ASN A 77 -13.98 15.03 13.03
N TRP A 78 -13.39 15.87 12.18
CA TRP A 78 -13.42 17.33 12.36
C TRP A 78 -14.86 17.86 12.46
N THR A 79 -15.75 17.42 11.56
CA THR A 79 -17.15 17.87 11.55
C THR A 79 -18.01 17.35 12.71
N LYS A 80 -17.51 16.38 13.50
CA LYS A 80 -18.21 15.85 14.68
C LYS A 80 -17.80 16.51 15.98
N GLU A 81 -16.66 17.21 15.98
CA GLU A 81 -16.14 17.94 17.13
C GLU A 81 -16.62 19.41 17.19
N GLU A 82 -17.19 19.91 16.08
CA GLU A 82 -17.89 21.21 15.94
C GLU A 82 -19.39 21.10 16.29
#